data_AF-A0A8B9TQX1-F1
#
_entry.id   AF-A0A8B9TQX1-F1
#
_cell.length_a   1.000
_cell.length_b   1.000
_cell.length_c   1.000
_cell.angle_alpha   90.00
_cell.angle_beta   90.00
_cell.angle_gamma   90.00
#
_symmetry.space_group_name_H-M   'P 1'
#
loop_
_entity.id
_entity.type
_entity.pdbx_description
1 polymer ?
#
loop_
_entity_poly.entity_id
_entity_poly.type
_entity_poly.pdbx_seq_one_letter_code
_entity_poly.pdbx_strand_id
1 'polypeptide(L)'
;MLDHTRPVSSSLEYSFVPEEIFRALTCASSSLSSPEYLKSHQTGCLQTPDRLWHYPNRRSKFRHLTDHPVSLTGAGRKPAGRFEVIQLMEAMDNMLEKAGVDELIRVTGPSQLHNVLELLKAEQNIYNIVFHELIRQVSVDCVERGQLLSKLRQRYVDLLKRIPQQMKTLYKKMMAQRLIDRHITEELLYFKESVEQLTSELYEVREHDLAFKYRELYELQRRRLEYQVLLVTQERDIWNSAAYDLALKVGIIDRNQLTLVRRLDVSGKALTKVLKHFIVLLASKDTSDLADLQEEAEKFREMLGRVGAEIEHLEESSKEKLQIVCRSLNKWLQYCDSNLKDFTLPL
;
A
#
# COMPACT_ATOMS: atom_id res chain seq x y z
N MET A 1 -8.12 32.38 18.24
CA MET A 1 -8.71 31.69 19.41
C MET A 1 -7.59 30.91 20.06
N LEU A 2 -7.17 31.33 21.25
CA LEU A 2 -5.98 30.84 21.93
C LEU A 2 -6.31 29.59 22.77
N ASP A 3 -5.42 28.60 22.69
CA ASP A 3 -5.39 27.36 23.46
C ASP A 3 -5.31 27.61 24.97
N HIS A 4 -6.05 26.81 25.73
CA HIS A 4 -5.85 26.63 27.17
C HIS A 4 -5.53 25.17 27.46
N THR A 5 -4.23 24.90 27.46
CA THR A 5 -3.58 23.74 28.06
C THR A 5 -3.80 23.77 29.58
N ARG A 6 -4.46 22.74 30.13
CA ARG A 6 -4.53 22.47 31.57
C ARG A 6 -3.30 21.66 31.99
N PRO A 7 -2.65 21.98 33.13
CA PRO A 7 -1.65 21.11 33.69
C PRO A 7 -2.32 19.98 34.49
N VAL A 8 -1.81 18.77 34.29
CA VAL A 8 -1.99 17.62 35.17
C VAL A 8 -1.36 17.96 36.51
N SER A 9 -2.11 17.83 37.60
CA SER A 9 -1.59 17.90 38.97
C SER A 9 -2.21 16.77 39.77
N SER A 10 -1.48 15.65 39.81
CA SER A 10 -1.69 14.56 40.75
C SER A 10 -1.12 14.98 42.10
N SER A 11 -1.98 15.48 42.98
CA SER A 11 -1.64 15.70 44.39
C SER A 11 -2.34 14.63 45.23
N LEU A 12 -1.53 13.81 45.90
CA LEU A 12 -1.94 12.89 46.96
C LEU A 12 -2.73 13.66 48.02
N GLU A 13 -4.02 13.36 48.19
CA GLU A 13 -4.75 13.76 49.39
C GLU A 13 -4.57 12.69 50.48
N TYR A 14 -3.73 13.04 51.45
CA TYR A 14 -3.51 12.35 52.70
C TYR A 14 -4.69 12.65 53.64
N SER A 15 -5.41 11.61 54.06
CA SER A 15 -6.32 11.52 55.22
C SER A 15 -6.97 12.81 55.75
N PHE A 16 -8.21 13.07 55.35
CA PHE A 16 -9.09 14.03 56.02
C PHE A 16 -9.49 13.46 57.40
N VAL A 17 -8.91 14.01 58.47
CA VAL A 17 -9.34 13.71 59.85
C VAL A 17 -10.61 14.52 60.11
N PRO A 18 -11.75 13.90 60.48
CA PRO A 18 -12.99 14.63 60.70
C PRO A 18 -12.86 15.68 61.80
N GLU A 19 -13.41 16.87 61.55
CA GLU A 19 -13.36 18.06 62.44
C GLU A 19 -13.90 17.77 63.86
N GLU A 20 -14.69 16.71 64.03
CA GLU A 20 -15.18 16.23 65.33
C GLU A 20 -14.04 15.74 66.23
N ILE A 21 -12.97 15.17 65.68
CA ILE A 21 -11.82 14.67 66.43
C ILE A 21 -10.98 15.83 66.98
N PHE A 22 -10.82 16.90 66.21
CA PHE A 22 -10.16 18.13 66.68
C PHE A 22 -10.97 18.83 67.77
N ARG A 23 -12.31 18.85 67.67
CA ARG A 23 -13.19 19.36 68.74
C ARG A 23 -13.08 18.52 70.02
N ALA A 24 -13.07 17.19 69.91
CA ALA A 24 -12.94 16.30 71.07
C ALA A 24 -11.59 16.46 71.79
N LEU A 25 -10.49 16.59 71.04
CA LEU A 25 -9.15 16.79 71.59
C LEU A 25 -8.97 18.17 72.23
N THR A 26 -9.57 19.21 71.62
CA THR A 26 -9.53 20.58 72.16
C THR A 26 -10.33 20.67 73.47
N CYS A 27 -11.50 20.04 73.56
CA CYS A 27 -12.31 19.96 74.77
C CYS A 27 -11.65 19.19 75.93
N ALA A 28 -10.83 18.17 75.62
CA ALA A 28 -10.09 17.44 76.65
C ALA A 28 -8.94 18.27 77.25
N SER A 29 -8.33 19.16 76.46
CA SER A 29 -7.18 19.98 76.88
C SER A 29 -7.55 21.18 77.76
N SER A 30 -8.78 21.67 77.70
CA SER A 30 -9.24 22.86 78.44
C SER A 30 -9.83 22.58 79.82
N SER A 31 -9.78 21.33 80.33
CA SER A 31 -10.40 20.97 81.62
C SER A 31 -9.46 21.06 82.84
N LEU A 32 -8.24 21.60 82.70
CA LEU A 32 -7.42 22.01 83.84
C LEU A 32 -7.82 23.40 84.36
N SER A 33 -9.01 23.49 84.97
CA SER A 33 -9.38 24.52 85.95
C SER A 33 -10.78 24.23 86.50
N SER A 34 -10.85 23.72 87.73
CA SER A 34 -12.08 23.67 88.55
C SER A 34 -12.49 25.06 89.05
N PRO A 35 -13.67 25.28 89.69
CA PRO A 35 -14.87 24.42 89.84
C PRO A 35 -16.22 25.17 89.58
N GLU A 36 -17.32 24.44 89.82
CA GLU A 36 -18.65 24.88 90.29
C GLU A 36 -19.85 24.81 89.31
N TYR A 37 -20.95 24.34 89.91
CA TYR A 37 -22.33 24.22 89.41
C TYR A 37 -22.65 23.05 88.46
N LEU A 38 -23.14 21.95 89.05
CA LEU A 38 -24.54 21.52 88.89
C LEU A 38 -24.87 20.40 89.89
N LYS A 39 -25.89 20.67 90.72
CA LYS A 39 -26.52 19.75 91.67
C LYS A 39 -27.30 18.66 90.91
N SER A 40 -27.15 17.40 91.34
CA SER A 40 -28.20 16.39 91.23
C SER A 40 -28.52 15.87 92.64
N HIS A 41 -29.81 15.93 92.97
CA HIS A 41 -30.49 15.16 94.02
C HIS A 41 -30.44 13.67 93.61
N GLN A 42 -30.46 12.62 94.47
CA GLN A 42 -30.95 12.48 95.84
C GLN A 42 -30.35 11.20 96.48
N THR A 43 -29.91 11.33 97.74
CA THR A 43 -29.99 10.38 98.87
C THR A 43 -29.61 8.90 98.73
N GLY A 44 -28.40 8.57 99.23
CA GLY A 44 -27.98 7.26 99.73
C GLY A 44 -26.63 7.37 100.44
N CYS A 45 -26.60 7.16 101.76
CA CYS A 45 -25.49 7.34 102.71
C CYS A 45 -24.07 7.08 102.16
N LEU A 46 -23.24 8.13 102.01
CA LEU A 46 -21.79 8.00 101.87
C LEU A 46 -21.15 8.19 103.24
N GLN A 47 -20.92 7.08 103.95
CA GLN A 47 -19.91 7.08 105.01
C GLN A 47 -18.54 7.23 104.38
N THR A 48 -17.76 8.15 104.94
CA THR A 48 -16.35 8.38 104.61
C THR A 48 -15.59 7.06 104.75
N PRO A 49 -14.80 6.61 103.76
CA PRO A 49 -13.99 5.41 103.93
C PRO A 49 -12.98 5.67 105.05
N ASP A 50 -12.97 4.75 106.00
CA ASP A 50 -12.15 4.77 107.20
C ASP A 50 -10.66 4.98 106.86
N ARG A 51 -9.93 5.70 107.72
CA ARG A 51 -8.51 6.10 107.56
C ARG A 51 -7.52 4.93 107.62
N LEU A 52 -7.97 3.71 107.35
CA LEU A 52 -7.20 2.47 107.49
C LEU A 52 -6.08 2.30 106.45
N TRP A 53 -6.09 3.07 105.36
CA TRP A 53 -5.20 2.87 104.21
C TRP A 53 -3.79 3.48 104.35
N HIS A 54 -3.48 4.17 105.45
CA HIS A 54 -2.24 4.95 105.60
C HIS A 54 -1.10 4.28 106.40
N TYR A 55 -1.22 3.03 106.84
CA TYR A 55 -0.17 2.36 107.64
C TYR A 55 0.33 1.04 107.00
N PRO A 56 1.55 1.00 106.43
CA PRO A 56 2.10 -0.19 105.75
C PRO A 56 2.22 -1.43 106.64
N ASN A 57 2.55 -1.25 107.93
CA ASN A 57 2.87 -2.35 108.84
C ASN A 57 1.65 -3.15 109.34
N ARG A 58 0.41 -2.68 109.10
CA ARG A 58 -0.81 -3.44 109.43
C ARG A 58 -1.32 -4.32 108.28
N ARG A 59 -0.78 -4.17 107.05
CA ARG A 59 -1.17 -5.02 105.90
C ARG A 59 -0.73 -6.47 106.01
N SER A 60 0.35 -6.77 106.74
CA SER A 60 0.84 -8.15 106.89
C SER A 60 -0.15 -9.05 107.65
N LYS A 61 -0.88 -8.50 108.62
CA LYS A 61 -1.91 -9.24 109.37
C LYS A 61 -3.16 -9.57 108.55
N PHE A 62 -3.42 -8.83 107.47
CA PHE A 62 -4.62 -9.02 106.62
C PHE A 62 -4.29 -9.52 105.21
N ARG A 63 -3.03 -9.92 104.96
CA ARG A 63 -2.60 -10.50 103.67
C ARG A 63 -3.44 -11.70 103.26
N HIS A 64 -3.82 -12.52 104.24
CA HIS A 64 -4.69 -13.69 104.06
C HIS A 64 -6.11 -13.37 103.54
N LEU A 65 -6.58 -12.12 103.68
CA LEU A 65 -7.85 -11.64 103.11
C LEU A 65 -7.70 -11.04 101.71
N THR A 66 -6.45 -10.77 101.29
CA THR A 66 -6.13 -10.21 99.96
C THR A 66 -5.64 -11.31 99.00
N ASP A 67 -4.94 -12.32 99.52
CA ASP A 67 -4.46 -13.49 98.76
C ASP A 67 -5.55 -14.56 98.55
N HIS A 68 -6.66 -14.47 99.27
CA HIS A 68 -7.87 -15.27 99.06
C HIS A 68 -9.08 -14.35 98.94
N PRO A 69 -9.63 -14.10 97.73
CA PRO A 69 -10.85 -13.32 97.62
C PRO A 69 -11.97 -14.01 98.40
N VAL A 70 -12.71 -13.23 99.19
CA VAL A 70 -13.89 -13.69 99.93
C VAL A 70 -14.83 -14.39 98.95
N SER A 71 -14.97 -15.70 99.09
CA SER A 71 -16.00 -16.48 98.42
C SER A 71 -17.35 -15.96 98.87
N LEU A 72 -18.03 -15.21 97.99
CA LEU A 72 -19.39 -14.75 98.17
C LEU A 72 -20.37 -15.92 97.95
N THR A 73 -20.24 -16.98 98.75
CA THR A 73 -21.26 -18.00 99.03
C THR A 73 -20.68 -19.03 100.02
N GLY A 74 -21.51 -19.42 100.98
CA GLY A 74 -21.13 -20.09 102.23
C GLY A 74 -20.24 -21.33 102.13
N ALA A 75 -19.59 -21.57 103.27
CA ALA A 75 -18.84 -22.75 103.69
C ALA A 75 -19.03 -24.05 102.86
N GLY A 76 -17.90 -24.62 102.40
CA GLY A 76 -17.79 -26.06 102.15
C GLY A 76 -17.98 -26.56 100.72
N ARG A 77 -17.97 -25.71 99.69
CA ARG A 77 -17.91 -26.20 98.31
C ARG A 77 -16.48 -26.57 97.94
N LYS A 78 -16.24 -27.85 97.62
CA LYS A 78 -15.02 -28.29 96.96
C LYS A 78 -14.92 -27.54 95.63
N PRO A 79 -13.87 -26.74 95.37
CA PRO A 79 -13.72 -25.90 94.19
C PRO A 79 -13.44 -26.69 92.88
N ALA A 80 -13.81 -27.96 92.85
CA ALA A 80 -13.77 -28.88 91.72
C ALA A 80 -15.05 -29.75 91.68
N GLY A 81 -16.16 -29.23 92.21
CA GLY A 81 -17.43 -29.94 92.26
C GLY A 81 -18.06 -30.07 90.88
N ARG A 82 -18.85 -31.12 90.63
CA ARG A 82 -19.58 -31.34 89.36
C ARG A 82 -20.37 -30.10 88.90
N PHE A 83 -20.96 -29.37 89.83
CA PHE A 83 -21.74 -28.17 89.55
C PHE A 83 -20.88 -27.04 88.94
N GLU A 84 -19.65 -26.84 89.42
CA GLU A 84 -18.77 -25.77 88.92
C GLU A 84 -18.26 -26.08 87.52
N VAL A 85 -18.01 -27.36 87.21
CA VAL A 85 -17.63 -27.81 85.86
C VAL A 85 -18.79 -27.61 84.88
N ILE A 86 -20.03 -27.91 85.29
CA ILE A 86 -21.22 -27.67 84.46
C ILE A 86 -21.40 -26.17 84.19
N GLN A 87 -21.23 -25.31 85.21
CA GLN A 87 -21.30 -23.86 85.01
C GLN A 87 -20.20 -23.33 84.08
N LEU A 88 -18.99 -23.88 84.16
CA LEU A 88 -17.90 -23.51 83.24
C LEU A 88 -18.22 -23.92 81.80
N MET A 89 -18.83 -25.09 81.61
CA MET A 89 -19.27 -25.58 80.30
C MET A 89 -20.36 -24.68 79.72
N GLU A 90 -21.41 -24.38 80.48
CA GLU A 90 -22.46 -23.45 80.06
C GLU A 90 -21.90 -22.05 79.76
N ALA A 91 -20.94 -21.56 80.56
CA ALA A 91 -20.29 -20.27 80.31
C ALA A 91 -19.46 -20.29 79.02
N MET A 92 -18.79 -21.40 78.72
CA MET A 92 -18.05 -21.59 77.48
C MET A 92 -18.99 -21.56 76.27
N ASP A 93 -20.08 -22.31 76.30
CA ASP A 93 -21.07 -22.36 75.22
C ASP A 93 -21.67 -20.98 74.95
N ASN A 94 -22.07 -20.26 76.01
CA ASN A 94 -22.56 -18.88 75.92
C ASN A 94 -21.52 -17.91 75.33
N MET A 95 -20.23 -18.10 75.65
CA MET A 95 -19.16 -17.27 75.09
C MET A 95 -18.93 -17.56 73.61
N LEU A 96 -18.99 -18.83 73.20
CA LEU A 96 -18.84 -19.24 71.80
C LEU A 96 -20.01 -18.75 70.93
N GLU A 97 -21.24 -18.88 71.42
CA GLU A 97 -22.45 -18.38 70.74
C GLU A 97 -22.36 -16.86 70.54
N LYS A 98 -21.98 -16.10 71.58
CA LYS A 98 -21.80 -14.64 71.49
C LYS A 98 -20.65 -14.23 70.57
N ALA A 99 -19.62 -15.05 70.45
CA ALA A 99 -18.52 -14.80 69.52
C ALA A 99 -18.89 -15.12 68.06
N GLY A 100 -20.06 -15.75 67.82
CA GLY A 100 -20.55 -16.08 66.48
C GLY A 100 -19.70 -17.15 65.79
N VAL A 101 -19.09 -18.06 66.54
CA VAL A 101 -18.20 -19.12 66.01
C VAL A 101 -18.91 -20.00 64.99
N ASP A 102 -20.21 -20.23 65.16
CA ASP A 102 -21.05 -21.03 64.23
C ASP A 102 -21.67 -20.21 63.08
N GLU A 103 -21.68 -18.87 63.19
CA GLU A 103 -22.15 -17.97 62.13
C GLU A 103 -21.00 -17.66 61.16
N LEU A 104 -20.66 -18.62 60.32
CA LEU A 104 -19.51 -18.59 59.39
C LEU A 104 -19.49 -17.39 58.39
N ILE A 105 -20.47 -16.48 58.42
CA ILE A 105 -20.72 -15.45 57.39
C ILE A 105 -21.27 -14.14 57.98
N ARG A 106 -20.58 -13.51 58.95
CA ARG A 106 -20.72 -12.05 59.15
C ARG A 106 -19.51 -11.33 58.61
N VAL A 107 -19.65 -10.75 57.41
CA VAL A 107 -18.66 -9.85 56.81
C VAL A 107 -18.60 -8.57 57.65
N THR A 108 -17.84 -8.61 58.73
CA THR A 108 -17.61 -7.43 59.60
C THR A 108 -16.27 -6.77 59.32
N GLY A 109 -15.34 -7.45 58.63
CA GLY A 109 -14.00 -6.95 58.33
C GLY A 109 -13.65 -6.87 56.83
N PRO A 110 -12.50 -6.22 56.52
CA PRO A 110 -12.11 -5.82 55.17
C PRO A 110 -11.79 -6.97 54.19
N SER A 111 -11.62 -8.20 54.68
CA SER A 111 -11.42 -9.37 53.82
C SER A 111 -11.94 -10.63 54.49
N GLN A 112 -12.25 -11.66 53.70
CA GLN A 112 -12.61 -12.98 54.21
C GLN A 112 -11.54 -13.54 55.15
N LEU A 113 -10.26 -13.36 54.82
CA LEU A 113 -9.15 -13.74 55.69
C LEU A 113 -9.20 -12.99 57.02
N HIS A 114 -9.42 -11.68 57.00
CA HIS A 114 -9.50 -10.89 58.23
C HIS A 114 -10.61 -11.40 59.15
N ASN A 115 -11.78 -11.73 58.60
CA ASN A 115 -12.91 -12.26 59.36
C ASN A 115 -12.55 -13.60 60.03
N VAL A 116 -11.95 -14.52 59.28
CA VAL A 116 -11.48 -15.82 59.82
C VAL A 116 -10.42 -15.63 60.92
N LEU A 117 -9.50 -14.68 60.74
CA LEU A 117 -8.45 -14.42 61.72
C LEU A 117 -8.97 -13.78 63.00
N GLU A 118 -9.99 -12.93 62.93
CA GLU A 118 -10.65 -12.38 64.12
C GLU A 118 -11.49 -13.44 64.84
N LEU A 119 -12.18 -14.32 64.10
CA LEU A 119 -12.91 -15.44 64.68
C LEU A 119 -11.98 -16.38 65.46
N LEU A 120 -10.88 -16.81 64.83
CA LEU A 120 -9.86 -17.64 65.46
C LEU A 120 -9.28 -17.01 66.73
N LYS A 121 -9.11 -15.69 66.74
CA LYS A 121 -8.61 -14.95 67.90
C LYS A 121 -9.64 -14.92 69.03
N ALA A 122 -10.92 -14.71 68.72
CA ALA A 122 -12.00 -14.74 69.70
C ALA A 122 -12.13 -16.13 70.33
N GLU A 123 -12.17 -17.18 69.50
CA GLU A 123 -12.29 -18.58 69.94
C GLU A 123 -11.08 -19.01 70.81
N GLN A 124 -9.86 -18.66 70.40
CA GLN A 124 -8.65 -18.92 71.20
C GLN A 124 -8.69 -18.24 72.57
N ASN A 125 -9.26 -17.03 72.67
CA ASN A 125 -9.41 -16.33 73.94
C ASN A 125 -10.40 -17.05 74.87
N ILE A 126 -11.50 -17.57 74.32
CA ILE A 126 -12.49 -18.36 75.08
C ILE A 126 -11.83 -19.64 75.60
N TYR A 127 -11.13 -20.39 74.75
CA TYR A 127 -10.38 -21.56 75.18
C TYR A 127 -9.33 -21.23 76.24
N ASN A 128 -8.62 -20.09 76.13
CA ASN A 128 -7.66 -19.68 77.14
C ASN A 128 -8.31 -19.48 78.52
N ILE A 129 -9.48 -18.84 78.58
CA ILE A 129 -10.23 -18.63 79.82
C ILE A 129 -10.60 -19.98 80.45
N VAL A 130 -11.16 -20.89 79.65
CA VAL A 130 -11.59 -22.22 80.11
C VAL A 130 -10.40 -23.06 80.57
N PHE A 131 -9.30 -23.09 79.80
CA PHE A 131 -8.09 -23.81 80.18
C PHE A 131 -7.47 -23.26 81.46
N HIS A 132 -7.46 -21.94 81.66
CA HIS A 132 -6.96 -21.34 82.90
C HIS A 132 -7.76 -21.81 84.13
N GLU A 133 -9.08 -21.87 84.01
CA GLU A 133 -9.95 -22.35 85.09
C GLU A 133 -9.79 -23.86 85.32
N LEU A 134 -9.74 -24.68 84.26
CA LEU A 134 -9.48 -26.12 84.39
C LEU A 134 -8.14 -26.42 85.04
N ILE A 135 -7.07 -25.70 84.67
CA ILE A 135 -5.76 -25.83 85.32
C ILE A 135 -5.85 -25.47 86.80
N ARG A 136 -6.56 -24.39 87.15
CA ARG A 136 -6.77 -23.99 88.55
C ARG A 136 -7.45 -25.11 89.34
N GLN A 137 -8.57 -25.64 88.83
CA GLN A 137 -9.33 -26.72 89.48
C GLN A 137 -8.48 -27.99 89.67
N VAL A 138 -7.78 -28.44 88.62
CA VAL A 138 -6.91 -29.62 88.70
C VAL A 138 -5.73 -29.42 89.67
N SER A 139 -5.21 -28.19 89.76
CA SER A 139 -4.09 -27.87 90.67
C SER A 139 -4.49 -27.88 92.14
N VAL A 140 -5.78 -27.72 92.47
CA VAL A 140 -6.27 -27.82 93.85
C VAL A 140 -6.07 -29.24 94.39
N ASP A 141 -6.34 -30.25 93.56
CA ASP A 141 -6.20 -31.66 93.94
C ASP A 141 -4.77 -32.19 93.73
N CYS A 142 -4.11 -31.81 92.63
CA CYS A 142 -2.75 -32.22 92.30
C CYS A 142 -2.02 -31.17 91.45
N VAL A 143 -1.08 -30.48 92.08
CA VAL A 143 -0.32 -29.39 91.47
C VAL A 143 0.48 -29.86 90.25
N GLU A 144 1.04 -31.07 90.27
CA GLU A 144 1.83 -31.63 89.17
C GLU A 144 0.99 -31.86 87.91
N ARG A 145 -0.27 -32.31 88.06
CA ARG A 145 -1.21 -32.43 86.94
C ARG A 145 -1.56 -31.06 86.36
N GLY A 146 -1.77 -30.08 87.22
CA GLY A 146 -1.98 -28.68 86.83
C GLY A 146 -0.79 -28.09 86.05
N GLN A 147 0.43 -28.34 86.52
CA GLN A 147 1.66 -27.93 85.83
C GLN A 147 1.79 -28.58 84.45
N LEU A 148 1.48 -29.88 84.33
CA LEU A 148 1.49 -30.59 83.04
C LEU A 148 0.47 -29.98 82.06
N LEU A 149 -0.76 -29.72 82.51
CA LEU A 149 -1.80 -29.09 81.70
C LEU A 149 -1.41 -27.66 81.29
N SER A 150 -0.78 -26.89 82.19
CA SER A 150 -0.24 -25.57 81.88
C SER A 150 0.83 -25.63 80.78
N LYS A 151 1.73 -26.62 80.86
CA LYS A 151 2.76 -26.85 79.84
C LYS A 151 2.15 -27.26 78.49
N LEU A 152 1.13 -28.12 78.48
CA LEU A 152 0.39 -28.50 77.27
C LEU A 152 -0.31 -27.30 76.64
N ARG A 153 -1.05 -26.52 77.44
CA ARG A 153 -1.72 -25.30 76.99
C ARG A 153 -0.73 -24.33 76.36
N GLN A 154 0.43 -24.11 76.99
CA GLN A 154 1.46 -23.22 76.44
C GLN A 154 1.95 -23.70 75.06
N ARG A 155 2.17 -25.01 74.88
CA ARG A 155 2.54 -25.58 73.58
C ARG A 155 1.47 -25.37 72.51
N TYR A 156 0.20 -25.55 72.86
CA TYR A 156 -0.92 -25.31 71.94
C TYR A 156 -1.08 -23.83 71.59
N VAL A 157 -0.98 -22.92 72.55
CA VAL A 157 -1.02 -21.47 72.30
C VAL A 157 0.12 -21.04 71.37
N ASP A 158 1.33 -21.55 71.59
CA ASP A 158 2.48 -21.24 70.73
C ASP A 158 2.29 -21.78 69.30
N LEU A 159 1.70 -22.96 69.14
CA LEU A 159 1.37 -23.55 67.84
C LEU A 159 0.29 -22.71 67.12
N LEU A 160 -0.81 -22.44 67.81
CA LEU A 160 -1.97 -21.73 67.26
C LEU A 160 -1.67 -20.25 67.01
N LYS A 161 -0.68 -19.65 67.67
CA LYS A 161 -0.19 -18.29 67.35
C LYS A 161 0.57 -18.24 66.03
N ARG A 162 1.30 -19.30 65.66
CA ARG A 162 2.11 -19.34 64.43
C ARG A 162 1.24 -19.40 63.17
N ILE A 163 0.13 -20.13 63.22
CA ILE A 163 -0.74 -20.36 62.04
C ILE A 163 -1.30 -19.04 61.47
N PRO A 164 -1.97 -18.16 62.25
CA PRO A 164 -2.41 -16.83 61.81
C PRO A 164 -1.29 -15.95 61.25
N GLN A 165 -0.09 -16.02 61.82
CA GLN A 165 1.06 -15.24 61.37
C GLN A 165 1.56 -15.70 59.99
N GLN A 166 1.64 -17.02 59.78
CA GLN A 166 1.96 -17.59 58.48
C GLN A 166 0.89 -17.23 57.45
N MET A 167 -0.39 -17.34 57.81
CA MET A 167 -1.50 -17.02 56.93
C MET A 167 -1.50 -15.54 56.49
N LYS A 168 -1.26 -14.60 57.42
CA LYS A 168 -1.08 -13.17 57.09
C LYS A 168 0.10 -12.94 56.15
N THR A 169 1.21 -13.65 56.35
CA THR A 169 2.41 -13.53 55.53
C THR A 169 2.17 -14.05 54.11
N LEU A 170 1.55 -15.23 53.98
CA LEU A 170 1.17 -15.81 52.70
C LEU A 170 0.18 -14.92 51.95
N TYR A 171 -0.80 -14.35 52.64
CA TYR A 171 -1.75 -13.43 52.03
C TYR A 171 -1.10 -12.16 51.50
N LYS A 172 -0.18 -11.54 52.27
CA LYS A 172 0.58 -10.37 51.79
C LYS A 172 1.38 -10.70 50.52
N LYS A 173 2.06 -11.85 50.50
CA LYS A 173 2.79 -12.34 49.31
C LYS A 173 1.84 -12.57 48.13
N MET A 174 0.69 -13.19 48.37
CA MET A 174 -0.33 -13.45 47.34
C MET A 174 -0.92 -12.16 46.77
N MET A 175 -1.24 -11.17 47.61
CA MET A 175 -1.74 -9.88 47.13
C MET A 175 -0.69 -9.13 46.32
N ALA A 176 0.57 -9.11 46.78
CA ALA A 176 1.67 -8.51 46.02
C ALA A 176 1.86 -9.20 44.65
N GLN A 177 1.79 -10.53 44.61
CA GLN A 177 1.85 -11.29 43.36
C GLN A 177 0.70 -10.91 42.42
N ARG A 178 -0.55 -10.86 42.90
CA ARG A 178 -1.70 -10.47 42.08
C ARG A 178 -1.59 -9.07 41.48
N LEU A 179 -1.02 -8.12 42.22
CA LEU A 179 -0.80 -6.76 41.71
C LEU A 179 0.22 -6.77 40.56
N ILE A 180 1.32 -7.50 40.73
CA ILE A 180 2.35 -7.66 39.69
C ILE A 180 1.76 -8.37 38.47
N ASP A 181 1.02 -9.47 38.66
CA ASP A 181 0.38 -10.22 37.57
C ASP A 181 -0.57 -9.32 36.77
N ARG A 182 -1.33 -8.45 37.45
CA ARG A 182 -2.21 -7.48 36.78
C ARG A 182 -1.43 -6.50 35.91
N HIS A 183 -0.36 -5.92 36.46
CA HIS A 183 0.47 -4.97 35.71
C HIS A 183 1.15 -5.62 34.49
N ILE A 184 1.71 -6.83 34.65
CA ILE A 184 2.29 -7.58 33.52
C ILE A 184 1.23 -7.86 32.46
N THR A 185 0.01 -8.22 32.86
CA THR A 185 -1.08 -8.45 31.92
C THR A 185 -1.47 -7.18 31.16
N GLU A 186 -1.51 -6.02 31.83
CA GLU A 186 -1.75 -4.72 31.20
C GLU A 186 -0.65 -4.39 30.16
N GLU A 187 0.62 -4.52 30.54
CA GLU A 187 1.76 -4.27 29.62
C GLU A 187 1.77 -5.23 28.42
N LEU A 188 1.40 -6.50 28.60
CA LEU A 188 1.28 -7.46 27.51
C LEU A 188 0.18 -7.09 26.52
N LEU A 189 -0.94 -6.53 27.00
CA LEU A 189 -2.00 -6.04 26.13
C LEU A 189 -1.55 -4.83 25.32
N TYR A 190 -0.88 -3.85 25.96
CA TYR A 190 -0.31 -2.69 25.25
C TYR A 190 0.73 -3.10 24.21
N PHE A 191 1.62 -4.04 24.55
CA PHE A 191 2.61 -4.56 23.62
C PHE A 191 1.94 -5.25 22.43
N LYS A 192 0.91 -6.07 22.67
CA LYS A 192 0.14 -6.73 21.62
C LYS A 192 -0.50 -5.71 20.67
N GLU A 193 -1.18 -4.69 21.21
CA GLU A 193 -1.80 -3.62 20.40
C GLU A 193 -0.76 -2.87 19.55
N SER A 194 0.40 -2.59 20.13
CA SER A 194 1.51 -1.92 19.42
C SER A 194 2.04 -2.78 18.27
N VAL A 195 2.20 -4.09 18.49
CA VAL A 195 2.61 -5.03 17.44
C VAL A 195 1.55 -5.11 16.35
N GLU A 196 0.26 -5.19 16.69
CA GLU A 196 -0.83 -5.21 15.73
C GLU A 196 -0.83 -3.95 14.85
N GLN A 197 -0.69 -2.76 15.44
CA GLN A 197 -0.56 -1.50 14.71
C GLN A 197 0.64 -1.52 13.75
N LEU A 198 1.83 -1.87 14.24
CA LEU A 198 3.03 -1.95 13.40
C LEU A 198 2.87 -2.95 12.25
N THR A 199 2.21 -4.09 12.49
CA THR A 199 1.96 -5.07 11.43
C THR A 199 0.98 -4.56 10.37
N SER A 200 -0.05 -3.79 10.76
CA SER A 200 -0.95 -3.15 9.81
C SER A 200 -0.26 -2.08 8.98
N GLU A 201 0.54 -1.21 9.61
CA GLU A 201 1.33 -0.19 8.90
C GLU A 201 2.30 -0.83 7.91
N LEU A 202 2.99 -1.90 8.32
CA LEU A 202 3.91 -2.63 7.46
C LEU A 202 3.20 -3.29 6.28
N TYR A 203 1.95 -3.76 6.46
CA TYR A 203 1.14 -4.27 5.36
C TYR A 203 0.78 -3.15 4.37
N GLU A 204 0.31 -2.00 4.87
CA GLU A 204 -0.02 -0.84 4.03
C GLU A 204 1.19 -0.33 3.23
N VAL A 205 2.35 -0.20 3.87
CA VAL A 205 3.59 0.22 3.20
C VAL A 205 3.98 -0.76 2.10
N ARG A 206 3.87 -2.08 2.33
CA ARG A 206 4.17 -3.09 1.30
C ARG A 206 3.24 -3.02 0.10
N GLU A 207 1.95 -2.84 0.35
CA GLU A 207 0.95 -2.66 -0.72
C GLU A 207 1.23 -1.39 -1.52
N HIS A 208 1.54 -0.28 -0.83
CA HIS A 208 1.93 0.97 -1.47
C HIS A 208 3.21 0.84 -2.32
N ASP A 209 4.25 0.19 -1.79
CA ASP A 209 5.50 -0.06 -2.52
C ASP A 209 5.26 -0.92 -3.78
N LEU A 210 4.41 -1.94 -3.67
CA LEU A 210 4.07 -2.81 -4.78
C LEU A 210 3.28 -2.02 -5.84
N ALA A 211 2.24 -1.28 -5.43
CA ALA A 211 1.44 -0.44 -6.30
C ALA A 211 2.27 0.65 -6.99
N PHE A 212 3.23 1.24 -6.28
CA PHE A 212 4.17 2.23 -6.82
C PHE A 212 5.02 1.61 -7.94
N LYS A 213 5.62 0.44 -7.70
CA LYS A 213 6.41 -0.28 -8.71
C LYS A 213 5.58 -0.62 -9.95
N TYR A 214 4.35 -1.10 -9.78
CA TYR A 214 3.45 -1.36 -10.91
C TYR A 214 3.14 -0.07 -11.68
N ARG A 215 2.78 1.02 -10.98
CA ARG A 215 2.50 2.31 -11.61
C ARG A 215 3.70 2.79 -12.43
N GLU A 216 4.91 2.72 -11.89
CA GLU A 216 6.14 3.12 -12.58
C GLU A 216 6.36 2.30 -13.87
N LEU A 217 6.17 0.98 -13.81
CA LEU A 217 6.26 0.11 -14.99
C LEU A 217 5.20 0.46 -16.06
N TYR A 218 3.96 0.73 -15.64
CA TYR A 218 2.89 1.15 -16.55
C TYR A 218 3.19 2.52 -17.20
N GLU A 219 3.72 3.48 -16.44
CA GLU A 219 4.13 4.78 -16.99
C GLU A 219 5.26 4.65 -18.00
N LEU A 220 6.26 3.81 -17.73
CA LEU A 220 7.34 3.54 -18.68
C LEU A 220 6.82 2.89 -19.97
N GLN A 221 5.91 1.91 -19.86
CA GLN A 221 5.28 1.30 -21.02
C GLN A 221 4.47 2.33 -21.81
N ARG A 222 3.68 3.15 -21.14
CA ARG A 222 2.89 4.22 -21.76
C ARG A 222 3.77 5.20 -22.53
N ARG A 223 4.84 5.71 -21.92
CA ARG A 223 5.80 6.63 -22.58
C ARG A 223 6.41 6.02 -23.84
N ARG A 224 6.74 4.72 -23.81
CA ARG A 224 7.27 4.01 -24.98
C ARG A 224 6.23 3.95 -26.12
N LEU A 225 4.98 3.63 -25.80
CA LEU A 225 3.89 3.57 -26.77
C LEU A 225 3.59 4.96 -27.35
N GLU A 226 3.51 5.99 -26.52
CA GLU A 226 3.32 7.38 -26.96
C GLU A 226 4.43 7.83 -27.92
N TYR A 227 5.69 7.48 -27.62
CA TYR A 227 6.81 7.75 -28.52
C TYR A 227 6.68 7.03 -29.87
N GLN A 228 6.29 5.76 -29.87
CA GLN A 228 6.08 4.99 -31.11
C GLN A 228 4.94 5.58 -31.94
N VAL A 229 3.82 5.93 -31.30
CA VAL A 229 2.70 6.60 -31.97
C VAL A 229 3.16 7.91 -32.61
N LEU A 230 3.91 8.74 -31.85
CA LEU A 230 4.44 10.00 -32.36
C LEU A 230 5.34 9.79 -33.59
N LEU A 231 6.25 8.83 -33.53
CA LEU A 231 7.16 8.53 -34.64
C LEU A 231 6.40 8.09 -35.89
N VAL A 232 5.46 7.14 -35.75
CA VAL A 232 4.65 6.62 -36.87
C VAL A 232 3.76 7.73 -37.45
N THR A 233 3.22 8.61 -36.61
CA THR A 233 2.46 9.77 -37.11
C THR A 233 3.34 10.72 -37.92
N GLN A 234 4.57 10.95 -37.48
CA GLN A 234 5.50 11.83 -38.20
C GLN A 234 5.92 11.22 -39.54
N GLU A 235 6.25 9.92 -39.57
CA GLU A 235 6.54 9.22 -40.83
C GLU A 235 5.34 9.26 -41.78
N ARG A 236 4.13 8.96 -41.29
CA ARG A 236 2.90 9.06 -42.08
C ARG A 236 2.75 10.45 -42.69
N ASP A 237 2.99 11.51 -41.91
CA ASP A 237 2.83 12.88 -42.38
C ASP A 237 3.87 13.24 -43.46
N ILE A 238 5.11 12.75 -43.32
CA ILE A 238 6.16 12.87 -44.35
C ILE A 238 5.74 12.14 -45.64
N TRP A 239 5.30 10.89 -45.53
CA TRP A 239 4.85 10.10 -46.68
C TRP A 239 3.63 10.72 -47.37
N ASN A 240 2.67 11.22 -46.59
CA ASN A 240 1.51 11.94 -47.11
C ASN A 240 1.95 13.18 -47.89
N SER A 241 2.83 14.02 -47.31
CA SER A 241 3.35 15.20 -47.99
C SER A 241 4.04 14.86 -49.30
N ALA A 242 4.92 13.84 -49.29
CA ALA A 242 5.63 13.40 -50.49
C ALA A 242 4.67 12.88 -51.57
N ALA A 243 3.62 12.14 -51.18
CA ALA A 243 2.60 11.67 -52.10
C ALA A 243 1.79 12.83 -52.73
N TYR A 244 1.43 13.84 -51.93
CA TYR A 244 0.78 15.07 -52.43
C TYR A 244 1.67 15.83 -53.41
N ASP A 245 2.95 16.03 -53.08
CA ASP A 245 3.91 16.71 -53.96
C ASP A 245 4.13 15.96 -55.27
N LEU A 246 4.20 14.63 -55.21
CA LEU A 246 4.33 13.78 -56.40
C LEU A 246 3.08 13.86 -57.27
N ALA A 247 1.88 13.79 -56.68
CA ALA A 247 0.62 13.92 -57.40
C ALA A 247 0.50 15.30 -58.08
N LEU A 248 0.92 16.38 -57.40
CA LEU A 248 1.01 17.73 -57.98
C LEU A 248 1.98 17.76 -59.17
N LYS A 249 3.20 17.23 -59.03
CA LYS A 249 4.18 17.20 -60.12
C LYS A 249 3.70 16.39 -61.32
N VAL A 250 3.15 15.19 -61.11
CA VAL A 250 2.62 14.34 -62.18
C VAL A 250 1.45 15.05 -62.89
N GLY A 251 0.51 15.62 -62.14
CA GLY A 251 -0.59 16.39 -62.72
C GLY A 251 -0.15 17.63 -63.52
N ILE A 252 0.96 18.27 -63.14
CA ILE A 252 1.55 19.38 -63.89
C ILE A 252 2.29 18.88 -65.15
N ILE A 253 3.04 17.78 -65.06
CA ILE A 253 3.77 17.18 -66.18
C ILE A 253 2.79 16.74 -67.28
N ASP A 254 1.69 16.09 -66.92
CA ASP A 254 0.68 15.64 -67.89
C ASP A 254 0.03 16.82 -68.63
N ARG A 255 -0.22 17.95 -67.95
CA ARG A 255 -0.73 19.18 -68.57
C ARG A 255 0.29 19.81 -69.53
N ASN A 256 1.58 19.80 -69.19
CA ASN A 256 2.64 20.36 -70.04
C ASN A 256 2.92 19.50 -71.27
N GLN A 257 2.93 18.17 -71.13
CA GLN A 257 3.03 17.20 -72.23
C GLN A 257 1.90 17.41 -73.25
N LEU A 258 0.65 17.54 -72.77
CA LEU A 258 -0.52 17.79 -73.62
C LEU A 258 -0.39 19.11 -74.41
N THR A 259 0.18 20.15 -73.79
CA THR A 259 0.39 21.44 -74.43
C THR A 259 1.47 21.37 -75.53
N LEU A 260 2.53 20.61 -75.30
CA LEU A 260 3.62 20.43 -76.27
C LEU A 260 3.15 19.62 -77.50
N VAL A 261 2.39 18.53 -77.28
CA VAL A 261 1.79 17.71 -78.35
C VAL A 261 0.87 18.55 -79.24
N ARG A 262 0.02 19.40 -78.65
CA ARG A 262 -0.87 20.30 -79.39
C ARG A 262 -0.10 21.30 -80.26
N ARG A 263 1.01 21.86 -79.77
CA ARG A 263 1.85 22.78 -80.55
C ARG A 263 2.55 22.10 -81.72
N LEU A 264 3.05 20.88 -81.51
CA LEU A 264 3.67 20.07 -82.55
C LEU A 264 2.67 19.72 -83.67
N ASP A 265 1.45 19.30 -83.33
CA ASP A 265 0.40 19.00 -84.32
C ASP A 265 0.08 20.22 -85.21
N VAL A 266 -0.05 21.41 -84.61
CA VAL A 266 -0.28 22.65 -85.36
C VAL A 266 0.90 22.96 -86.31
N SER A 267 2.14 22.78 -85.85
CA SER A 267 3.33 22.98 -86.70
C SER A 267 3.44 21.95 -87.83
N GLY A 268 3.06 20.69 -87.58
CA GLY A 268 3.02 19.64 -88.60
C GLY A 268 1.98 19.94 -89.69
N LYS A 269 0.80 20.43 -89.30
CA LYS A 269 -0.23 20.89 -90.24
C LYS A 269 0.24 22.09 -91.09
N ALA A 270 1.03 22.99 -90.52
CA ALA A 270 1.61 24.11 -91.29
C ALA A 270 2.65 23.62 -92.33
N LEU A 271 3.56 22.73 -91.93
CA LEU A 271 4.58 22.16 -92.82
C LEU A 271 3.97 21.39 -93.99
N THR A 272 2.94 20.57 -93.74
CA THR A 272 2.25 19.84 -94.81
C THR A 272 1.58 20.78 -95.82
N LYS A 273 1.06 21.93 -95.38
CA LYS A 273 0.49 22.94 -96.29
C LYS A 273 1.56 23.58 -97.18
N VAL A 274 2.71 23.92 -96.60
CA VAL A 274 3.86 24.48 -97.34
C VAL A 274 4.42 23.46 -98.34
N LEU A 275 4.61 22.19 -97.93
CA LEU A 275 5.05 21.10 -98.81
C LEU A 275 4.09 20.89 -99.99
N LYS A 276 2.77 20.92 -99.75
CA LYS A 276 1.77 20.84 -100.81
C LYS A 276 1.93 21.98 -101.84
N HIS A 277 2.19 23.20 -101.40
CA HIS A 277 2.44 24.32 -102.31
C HIS A 277 3.72 24.12 -103.14
N PHE A 278 4.81 23.63 -102.54
CA PHE A 278 6.04 23.34 -103.27
C PHE A 278 5.88 22.24 -104.31
N ILE A 279 5.15 21.16 -103.99
CA ILE A 279 4.89 20.07 -104.94
C ILE A 279 4.13 20.59 -106.16
N VAL A 280 3.12 21.45 -105.96
CA VAL A 280 2.36 22.05 -107.07
C VAL A 280 3.24 22.97 -107.92
N LEU A 281 4.09 23.79 -107.29
CA LEU A 281 5.03 24.66 -107.99
C LEU A 281 6.04 23.86 -108.83
N LEU A 282 6.63 22.82 -108.26
CA LEU A 282 7.56 21.94 -108.97
C LEU A 282 6.86 21.24 -110.14
N ALA A 283 5.67 20.69 -109.93
CA ALA A 283 4.90 20.08 -111.02
C ALA A 283 4.59 21.09 -112.14
N SER A 284 4.24 22.34 -111.80
CA SER A 284 4.03 23.39 -112.81
C SER A 284 5.30 23.74 -113.58
N LYS A 285 6.46 23.72 -112.91
CA LYS A 285 7.76 23.98 -113.54
C LYS A 285 8.17 22.81 -114.45
N ASP A 286 8.02 21.57 -113.98
CA ASP A 286 8.26 20.36 -114.77
C ASP A 286 7.38 20.34 -116.03
N THR A 287 6.12 20.77 -115.95
CA THR A 287 5.25 20.88 -117.13
C THR A 287 5.70 21.95 -118.11
N SER A 288 6.27 23.06 -117.64
CA SER A 288 6.82 24.11 -118.51
C SER A 288 8.09 23.64 -119.22
N ASP A 289 9.01 23.02 -118.47
CA ASP A 289 10.29 22.55 -119.01
C ASP A 289 10.08 21.43 -120.04
N LEU A 290 9.05 20.59 -119.85
CA LEU A 290 8.65 19.58 -120.84
C LEU A 290 8.15 20.22 -122.14
N ALA A 291 7.41 21.32 -122.07
CA ALA A 291 6.93 22.03 -123.25
C ALA A 291 8.09 22.64 -124.07
N ASP A 292 9.07 23.24 -123.38
CA ASP A 292 10.27 23.79 -124.01
C ASP A 292 11.09 22.69 -124.72
N LEU A 293 11.29 21.54 -124.07
CA LEU A 293 11.97 20.38 -124.66
C LEU A 293 11.23 19.84 -125.89
N GLN A 294 9.89 19.80 -125.83
CA GLN A 294 9.08 19.34 -126.94
C GLN A 294 9.19 20.26 -128.15
N GLU A 295 9.28 21.58 -127.95
CA GLU A 295 9.52 22.55 -129.01
C GLU A 295 10.89 22.34 -129.68
N GLU A 296 11.95 22.14 -128.88
CA GLU A 296 13.30 21.98 -129.41
C GLU A 296 13.47 20.63 -130.15
N ALA A 297 12.83 19.57 -129.67
CA ALA A 297 12.76 18.29 -130.37
C ALA A 297 12.05 18.42 -131.73
N GLU A 298 11.04 19.28 -131.83
CA GLU A 298 10.34 19.56 -133.08
C GLU A 298 11.26 20.23 -134.11
N LYS A 299 11.98 21.26 -133.68
CA LYS A 299 12.97 21.95 -134.54
C LYS A 299 14.05 21.00 -135.04
N PHE A 300 14.53 20.10 -134.18
CA PHE A 300 15.51 19.09 -134.57
C PHE A 300 14.94 18.09 -135.58
N ARG A 301 13.69 17.65 -135.39
CA ARG A 301 12.98 16.78 -136.34
C ARG A 301 12.82 17.42 -137.71
N GLU A 302 12.48 18.71 -137.78
CA GLU A 302 12.43 19.44 -139.06
C GLU A 302 13.80 19.52 -139.73
N MET A 303 14.87 19.74 -138.94
CA MET A 303 16.23 19.79 -139.46
C MET A 303 16.67 18.45 -140.05
N LEU A 304 16.41 17.34 -139.35
CA LEU A 304 16.65 15.99 -139.86
C LEU A 304 15.82 15.70 -141.11
N GLY A 305 14.57 16.18 -141.19
CA GLY A 305 13.75 16.08 -142.38
C GLY A 305 14.38 16.77 -143.60
N ARG A 306 14.98 17.96 -143.41
CA ARG A 306 15.72 18.68 -144.48
C ARG A 306 16.95 17.91 -144.93
N VAL A 307 17.78 17.42 -144.00
CA VAL A 307 18.97 16.62 -144.32
C VAL A 307 18.59 15.31 -145.03
N GLY A 308 17.50 14.67 -144.61
CA GLY A 308 16.96 13.48 -145.28
C GLY A 308 16.64 13.76 -146.75
N ALA A 309 15.95 14.87 -147.04
CA ALA A 309 15.65 15.28 -148.41
C ALA A 309 16.90 15.59 -149.24
N GLU A 310 17.96 16.16 -148.64
CA GLU A 310 19.24 16.41 -149.33
C GLU A 310 19.97 15.12 -149.69
N ILE A 311 19.94 14.10 -148.83
CA ILE A 311 20.55 12.80 -149.09
C ILE A 311 19.83 12.08 -150.23
N GLU A 312 18.48 12.06 -150.22
CA GLU A 312 17.70 11.48 -151.32
C GLU A 312 18.03 12.15 -152.66
N HIS A 313 18.14 13.48 -152.69
CA HIS A 313 18.51 14.22 -153.90
C HIS A 313 19.94 13.89 -154.38
N LEU A 314 20.90 13.74 -153.46
CA LEU A 314 22.28 13.33 -153.78
C LEU A 314 22.35 11.90 -154.32
N GLU A 315 21.57 10.98 -153.74
CA GLU A 315 21.51 9.58 -154.16
C GLU A 315 20.97 9.46 -155.59
N GLU A 316 19.86 10.15 -155.90
CA GLU A 316 19.25 10.16 -157.25
C GLU A 316 20.21 10.78 -158.29
N SER A 317 20.93 11.86 -157.94
CA SER A 317 21.97 12.46 -158.80
C SER A 317 23.14 11.50 -159.07
N SER A 318 23.57 10.73 -158.07
CA SER A 318 24.65 9.76 -158.24
C SER A 318 24.23 8.59 -159.15
N LYS A 319 22.98 8.15 -159.00
CA LYS A 319 22.36 7.08 -159.81
C LYS A 319 22.24 7.49 -161.27
N GLU A 320 21.86 8.74 -161.57
CA GLU A 320 21.87 9.28 -162.92
C GLU A 320 23.29 9.32 -163.52
N LYS A 321 24.29 9.78 -162.74
CA LYS A 321 25.70 9.80 -163.19
C LYS A 321 26.21 8.40 -163.49
N LEU A 322 25.91 7.41 -162.64
CA LEU A 322 26.29 6.01 -162.87
C LEU A 322 25.63 5.42 -164.11
N GLN A 323 24.37 5.77 -164.40
CA GLN A 323 23.73 5.35 -165.65
C GLN A 323 24.42 5.92 -166.88
N ILE A 324 24.92 7.16 -166.83
CA ILE A 324 25.68 7.77 -167.94
C ILE A 324 27.01 7.04 -168.15
N VAL A 325 27.71 6.68 -167.06
CA VAL A 325 28.97 5.91 -167.11
C VAL A 325 28.75 4.50 -167.66
N CYS A 326 27.69 3.79 -167.22
CA CYS A 326 27.34 2.48 -167.76
C CYS A 326 27.03 2.53 -169.27
N ARG A 327 26.32 3.57 -169.74
CA ARG A 327 26.04 3.75 -171.18
C ARG A 327 27.31 4.00 -172.00
N SER A 328 28.29 4.72 -171.43
CA SER A 328 29.56 5.03 -172.12
C SER A 328 30.53 3.85 -172.13
N LEU A 329 30.60 3.06 -171.05
CA LEU A 329 31.34 1.79 -171.01
C LEU A 329 30.79 0.78 -172.01
N ASN A 330 29.46 0.66 -172.14
CA ASN A 330 28.86 -0.21 -173.15
C ASN A 330 29.20 0.20 -174.59
N LYS A 331 29.33 1.51 -174.88
CA LYS A 331 29.84 1.98 -176.19
C LYS A 331 31.30 1.60 -176.42
N TRP A 332 32.12 1.65 -175.37
CA TRP A 332 33.53 1.26 -175.44
C TRP A 332 33.70 -0.26 -175.66
N LEU A 333 32.85 -1.07 -175.03
CA LEU A 333 32.84 -2.52 -175.21
C LEU A 333 32.54 -2.91 -176.67
N GLN A 334 31.59 -2.23 -177.33
CA GLN A 334 31.30 -2.42 -178.76
C GLN A 334 32.45 -2.00 -179.68
N TYR A 335 33.30 -1.05 -179.26
CA TYR A 335 34.46 -0.58 -180.02
C TYR A 335 35.64 -1.56 -179.95
N CYS A 336 35.85 -2.21 -178.80
CA CYS A 336 36.92 -3.22 -178.63
C CYS A 336 36.63 -4.52 -179.39
N ASP A 337 35.36 -4.93 -179.49
CA ASP A 337 34.98 -6.18 -180.19
C ASP A 337 35.19 -6.09 -181.72
N SER A 338 35.22 -4.87 -182.26
CA SER A 338 35.42 -4.60 -183.68
C SER A 338 36.89 -4.68 -184.13
N ASN A 339 37.85 -4.57 -183.20
CA ASN A 339 39.27 -4.36 -183.52
C ASN A 339 40.18 -5.59 -183.25
N LEU A 340 39.63 -6.73 -182.84
CA LEU A 340 40.43 -7.89 -182.39
C LEU A 340 40.34 -9.15 -183.28
N LYS A 341 39.86 -9.03 -184.54
CA LYS A 341 39.83 -10.16 -185.49
C LYS A 341 40.60 -9.98 -186.80
N ASP A 342 41.28 -8.85 -187.00
CA ASP A 342 42.27 -8.73 -188.08
C ASP A 342 43.70 -8.86 -187.52
N PHE A 343 44.44 -9.86 -188.03
CA PHE A 343 45.85 -10.23 -187.82
C PHE A 343 46.18 -11.33 -186.77
N THR A 344 46.23 -12.60 -187.19
CA THR A 344 47.48 -13.32 -187.59
C THR A 344 47.22 -14.67 -188.30
N LEU A 345 47.93 -14.91 -189.41
CA LEU A 345 48.11 -16.13 -190.26
C LEU A 345 49.15 -17.12 -189.64
N PRO A 346 49.73 -18.11 -190.36
CA PRO A 346 49.22 -19.36 -190.98
C PRO A 346 49.89 -20.64 -190.39
N LEU A 347 49.12 -21.73 -190.26
CA LEU A 347 49.50 -23.15 -190.45
C LEU A 347 48.24 -24.00 -190.44
#